data_AF-A0A511Z702-F1
#
_entry.id   AF-A0A511Z702-F1
#
_cell.length_a   1.000
_cell.length_b   1.000
_cell.length_c   1.000
_cell.angle_alpha   90.00
_cell.angle_beta   90.00
_cell.angle_gamma   90.00
#
_symmetry.space_group_name_H-M   'P 1'
#
loop_
_entity.id
_entity.type
_entity.pdbx_description
1 polymer ?
#
loop_
_entity_poly.entity_id
_entity_poly.type
_entity_poly.pdbx_seq_one_letter_code
_entity_poly.pdbx_strand_id
1 'polypeptide(L)'
;MMQADFVSLQTIFIAMRIGLIVLRIEFIALQDSLLLLLINFIANEELFIAEYDYGLAEGTILNPKWLYIYRAHGVAGLIIRWIEEDFSEEPEYMSKQIIELMVTSTSGFHVK
;
A
#
# COMPACT_ATOMS: atom_id res chain seq x y z
N MET A 1 -37.63 -23.86 -29.05
CA MET A 1 -37.60 -23.28 -27.68
C MET A 1 -36.25 -23.49 -27.01
N MET A 2 -35.77 -24.74 -26.88
CA MET A 2 -34.50 -25.11 -26.24
C MET A 2 -33.22 -24.39 -26.74
N GLN A 3 -33.17 -23.99 -28.01
CA GLN A 3 -32.00 -23.32 -28.60
C GLN A 3 -31.89 -21.83 -28.17
N ALA A 4 -33.01 -21.17 -27.89
CA ALA A 4 -33.03 -19.78 -27.41
C ALA A 4 -32.57 -19.68 -25.95
N ASP A 5 -32.92 -20.67 -25.13
CA ASP A 5 -32.53 -20.74 -23.71
C ASP A 5 -31.02 -20.96 -23.55
N PHE A 6 -30.41 -21.76 -24.43
CA PHE A 6 -28.96 -21.98 -24.42
C PHE A 6 -28.17 -20.73 -24.80
N VAL A 7 -28.61 -19.99 -25.83
CA VAL A 7 -27.99 -18.73 -26.26
C VAL A 7 -28.12 -17.65 -25.18
N SER A 8 -29.26 -17.60 -24.48
CA SER A 8 -29.47 -16.72 -23.33
C SER A 8 -28.47 -17.00 -22.21
N LEU A 9 -28.29 -18.28 -21.84
CA LEU A 9 -27.34 -18.70 -20.81
C LEU A 9 -25.89 -18.38 -21.19
N GLN A 10 -25.50 -18.61 -22.44
CA GLN A 10 -24.16 -18.24 -22.94
C GLN A 10 -23.94 -16.72 -22.86
N THR A 11 -24.95 -15.93 -23.19
CA THR A 11 -24.87 -14.46 -23.13
C THR A 11 -24.67 -13.98 -21.69
N ILE A 12 -25.37 -14.58 -20.73
CA ILE A 12 -25.22 -14.28 -19.29
C ILE A 12 -23.81 -14.63 -18.80
N PHE A 13 -23.28 -15.80 -19.16
CA PHE A 13 -21.93 -16.21 -18.79
C PHE A 13 -20.85 -15.30 -19.39
N ILE A 14 -21.02 -14.86 -20.63
CA ILE A 14 -20.12 -13.91 -21.29
C ILE A 14 -20.18 -12.55 -20.57
N ALA A 15 -21.38 -12.05 -20.26
CA ALA A 15 -21.56 -10.80 -19.53
C ALA A 15 -20.89 -10.84 -18.14
N MET A 16 -21.01 -11.94 -17.41
CA MET A 16 -20.33 -12.12 -16.12
C MET A 16 -18.81 -12.13 -16.26
N ARG A 17 -18.26 -12.83 -17.27
CA ARG A 17 -16.81 -12.86 -17.51
C ARG A 17 -16.27 -11.47 -17.88
N ILE A 18 -16.99 -10.72 -18.71
CA ILE A 18 -16.62 -9.34 -19.06
C ILE A 18 -16.63 -8.47 -17.80
N GLY A 19 -17.67 -8.55 -16.96
CA GLY A 19 -17.73 -7.80 -15.70
C GLY A 19 -16.55 -8.08 -14.76
N LEU A 20 -16.15 -9.35 -14.63
CA LEU A 20 -14.97 -9.76 -13.85
C LEU A 20 -13.65 -9.24 -14.45
N ILE A 21 -13.53 -9.16 -15.77
CA ILE A 21 -12.36 -8.60 -16.45
C ILE A 21 -12.27 -7.09 -16.22
N VAL A 22 -13.40 -6.38 -16.29
CA VAL A 22 -13.47 -4.93 -16.04
C VAL A 22 -13.03 -4.62 -14.61
N LEU A 23 -13.56 -5.33 -13.62
CA LEU A 23 -13.15 -5.16 -12.21
C LEU A 23 -11.64 -5.41 -12.01
N ARG A 24 -11.06 -6.40 -12.71
CA ARG A 24 -9.61 -6.65 -12.65
C ARG A 24 -8.79 -5.52 -13.26
N ILE A 25 -9.25 -4.92 -14.36
CA ILE A 25 -8.56 -3.79 -14.99
C ILE A 25 -8.61 -2.55 -14.10
N GLU A 26 -9.75 -2.26 -13.48
CA GLU A 26 -9.90 -1.15 -12.53
C GLU A 26 -8.98 -1.33 -11.31
N PHE A 27 -8.86 -2.56 -10.80
CA PHE A 27 -7.94 -2.87 -9.71
C PHE A 27 -6.46 -2.68 -10.09
N ILE A 28 -6.06 -3.07 -11.30
CA ILE A 28 -4.70 -2.84 -11.80
C ILE A 28 -4.42 -1.34 -11.95
N ALA A 29 -5.39 -0.57 -12.46
CA ALA A 29 -5.26 0.88 -12.59
C ALA A 29 -5.12 1.58 -11.21
N LEU A 30 -5.81 1.06 -10.20
CA LEU A 30 -5.65 1.52 -8.82
C LEU A 30 -4.24 1.19 -8.28
N GLN A 31 -3.75 -0.03 -8.52
CA GLN A 31 -2.38 -0.42 -8.15
C GLN A 31 -1.33 0.48 -8.82
N ASP A 32 -1.47 0.77 -10.12
CA ASP A 32 -0.54 1.64 -10.85
C ASP A 32 -0.57 3.07 -10.31
N SER A 33 -1.75 3.59 -9.96
CA SER A 33 -1.92 4.92 -9.37
C SER A 33 -1.28 5.03 -7.98
N LEU A 34 -1.40 3.98 -7.18
CA LEU A 34 -0.76 3.89 -5.87
C LEU A 34 0.76 3.74 -5.98
N LEU A 35 1.24 3.00 -6.97
CA LEU A 35 2.67 2.85 -7.26
C LEU A 35 3.28 4.21 -7.67
N LEU A 36 2.56 4.98 -8.48
CA LEU A 36 2.93 6.36 -8.83
C LEU A 36 2.95 7.30 -7.62
N LEU A 37 1.95 7.20 -6.74
CA LEU A 37 1.94 7.96 -5.49
C LEU A 37 3.15 7.61 -4.61
N LEU A 38 3.49 6.32 -4.55
CA LEU A 38 4.65 5.83 -3.81
C LEU A 38 5.97 6.35 -4.38
N ILE A 39 6.11 6.31 -5.71
CA ILE A 39 7.29 6.84 -6.41
C ILE A 39 7.41 8.34 -6.15
N ASN A 40 6.31 9.09 -6.17
CA ASN A 40 6.32 10.52 -5.87
C ASN A 40 6.68 10.81 -4.41
N PHE A 41 6.24 9.99 -3.47
CA PHE A 41 6.61 10.11 -2.06
C PHE A 41 8.12 9.86 -1.86
N ILE A 42 8.67 8.84 -2.52
CA ILE A 42 10.11 8.54 -2.50
C ILE A 42 10.91 9.65 -3.20
N ALA A 43 10.42 10.18 -4.32
CA ALA A 43 11.10 11.22 -5.10
C ALA A 43 11.18 12.57 -4.38
N ASN A 44 10.32 12.81 -3.38
CA ASN A 44 10.34 14.01 -2.54
C ASN A 44 11.21 13.83 -1.28
N GLU A 45 12.22 12.95 -1.33
CA GLU A 45 13.22 12.73 -0.28
C GLU A 45 13.80 14.04 0.27
N GLU A 46 14.17 14.98 -0.61
CA GLU A 46 14.78 16.26 -0.21
C GLU A 46 13.83 17.16 0.58
N LEU A 47 12.55 17.22 0.19
CA LEU A 47 11.54 17.96 0.92
C LEU A 47 11.27 17.35 2.29
N PHE A 48 11.25 16.02 2.38
CA PHE A 48 11.04 15.33 3.65
C PHE A 48 12.23 15.51 4.60
N ILE A 49 13.47 15.37 4.12
CA ILE A 49 14.67 15.62 4.94
C ILE A 49 14.74 17.08 5.39
N ALA A 50 14.28 18.02 4.57
CA ALA A 50 14.24 19.44 4.93
C ALA A 50 13.17 19.76 5.98
N GLU A 51 12.08 19.00 6.02
CA GLU A 51 10.92 19.29 6.89
C GLU A 51 10.94 18.51 8.21
N TYR A 52 11.59 17.34 8.24
CA TYR A 52 11.62 16.47 9.42
C TYR A 52 13.04 16.32 9.98
N ASP A 53 13.24 16.79 11.22
CA ASP A 53 14.48 16.60 11.97
C ASP A 53 14.42 15.31 12.80
N TYR A 54 15.30 14.36 12.50
CA TYR A 54 15.37 13.09 13.24
C TYR A 54 16.29 13.22 14.45
N GLY A 55 15.70 13.36 15.64
CA GLY A 55 16.40 13.19 16.90
C GLY A 55 16.76 11.72 17.14
N LEU A 56 18.00 11.33 16.85
CA LEU A 56 18.51 9.99 17.18
C LEU A 56 19.11 9.96 18.58
N ALA A 57 18.99 8.82 19.26
CA ALA A 57 19.60 8.63 20.56
C ALA A 57 21.13 8.78 20.49
N GLU A 58 21.74 9.30 21.56
CA GLU A 58 23.18 9.50 21.63
C GLU A 58 23.95 8.18 21.40
N GLY A 59 25.00 8.22 20.59
CA GLY A 59 25.78 7.03 20.21
C GLY A 59 25.16 6.18 19.09
N THR A 60 23.99 6.55 18.55
CA THR A 60 23.39 5.85 17.40
C THR A 60 24.26 6.05 16.15
N ILE A 61 24.72 4.95 15.56
CA ILE A 61 25.43 4.94 14.27
C ILE A 61 24.42 4.60 13.16
N LEU A 62 23.62 5.58 12.77
CA LEU A 62 22.63 5.44 11.70
C LEU A 62 22.54 6.73 10.89
N ASN A 63 22.61 6.62 9.56
CA ASN A 63 22.37 7.76 8.70
C ASN A 63 20.85 7.99 8.57
N PRO A 64 20.32 9.18 8.91
CA PRO A 64 18.90 9.48 8.79
C PRO A 64 18.31 9.21 7.40
N LYS A 65 19.10 9.38 6.32
CA LYS A 65 18.69 9.03 4.96
C LYS A 65 18.26 7.57 4.83
N TRP A 66 19.05 6.63 5.37
CA TRP A 66 18.72 5.21 5.28
C TRP A 66 17.53 4.85 6.17
N LEU A 67 17.39 5.51 7.34
CA LEU A 67 16.23 5.36 8.21
C LEU A 67 14.94 5.81 7.50
N TYR A 68 14.98 6.95 6.82
CA TYR A 68 13.86 7.45 6.03
C TYR A 68 13.45 6.45 4.94
N ILE A 69 14.40 6.00 4.12
CA ILE A 69 14.14 5.05 3.03
C ILE A 69 13.50 3.77 3.60
N TYR A 70 14.05 3.22 4.68
CA TYR A 70 13.50 2.03 5.34
C TYR A 70 12.05 2.24 5.78
N ARG A 71 11.76 3.35 6.46
CA ARG A 71 10.42 3.67 6.96
C ARG A 71 9.42 3.92 5.84
N ALA A 72 9.79 4.66 4.79
CA ALA A 72 8.94 4.90 3.63
C ALA A 72 8.53 3.60 2.92
N HIS A 73 9.48 2.66 2.75
CA HIS A 73 9.18 1.34 2.19
C HIS A 73 8.32 0.49 3.13
N GLY A 74 8.50 0.61 4.44
CA GLY A 74 7.63 -0.03 5.43
C GLY A 74 6.17 0.44 5.31
N VAL A 75 5.94 1.75 5.21
CA VAL A 75 4.61 2.33 5.01
C VAL A 75 4.01 1.89 3.68
N ALA A 76 4.81 1.88 2.61
CA ALA A 76 4.39 1.35 1.30
C ALA A 76 3.86 -0.08 1.40
N GLY A 77 4.65 -0.97 2.01
CA GLY A 77 4.29 -2.37 2.19
C GLY A 77 3.04 -2.55 3.05
N LEU A 78 2.87 -1.72 4.08
CA LEU A 78 1.68 -1.72 4.92
C LEU A 78 0.42 -1.36 4.13
N ILE A 79 0.47 -0.30 3.32
CA ILE A 79 -0.67 0.12 2.49
C ILE A 79 -1.03 -0.97 1.47
N ILE A 80 -0.03 -1.53 0.79
CA ILE A 80 -0.24 -2.65 -0.15
C ILE A 80 -0.92 -3.82 0.55
N ARG A 81 -0.42 -4.22 1.73
CA ARG A 81 -1.03 -5.32 2.50
C ARG A 81 -2.47 -5.02 2.89
N TRP A 82 -2.75 -3.80 3.35
CA TRP A 82 -4.11 -3.40 3.73
C TRP A 82 -5.08 -3.46 2.55
N ILE A 83 -4.62 -3.13 1.34
CA ILE A 83 -5.39 -3.30 0.09
C ILE A 83 -5.59 -4.77 -0.24
N GLU A 84 -4.54 -5.60 -0.14
CA GLU A 84 -4.63 -7.04 -0.39
C GLU A 84 -5.58 -7.75 0.60
N GLU A 85 -5.74 -7.18 1.79
CA GLU A 85 -6.69 -7.60 2.82
C GLU A 85 -8.08 -6.96 2.67
N ASP A 86 -8.37 -6.37 1.50
CA ASP A 86 -9.66 -5.75 1.15
C ASP A 86 -10.09 -4.66 2.13
N PHE A 87 -9.12 -3.86 2.59
CA PHE A 87 -9.31 -2.81 3.59
C PHE A 87 -9.96 -3.31 4.89
N SER A 88 -9.52 -4.48 5.38
CA SER A 88 -10.01 -5.16 6.59
C SER A 88 -10.13 -4.27 7.83
N GLU A 89 -9.21 -3.31 8.00
CA GLU A 89 -9.17 -2.34 9.10
C GLU A 89 -9.66 -0.95 8.68
N GLU A 90 -10.18 -0.17 9.65
CA GLU A 90 -10.70 1.18 9.40
C GLU A 90 -9.60 2.18 8.99
N PRO A 91 -9.85 3.11 8.05
CA PRO A 91 -8.86 4.09 7.62
C PRO A 91 -8.29 4.96 8.74
N GLU A 92 -9.10 5.35 9.72
CA GLU A 92 -8.63 6.15 10.85
C GLU A 92 -7.64 5.37 11.72
N TYR A 93 -7.88 4.07 11.92
CA TYR A 93 -6.97 3.20 12.66
C TYR A 93 -5.65 3.05 11.90
N MET A 94 -5.70 2.74 10.60
CA MET A 94 -4.51 2.56 9.78
C MET A 94 -3.66 3.83 9.65
N SER A 95 -4.32 5.00 9.58
CA SER A 95 -3.63 6.30 9.61
C SER A 95 -2.81 6.49 10.90
N LYS A 96 -3.38 6.12 12.06
CA LYS A 96 -2.66 6.16 13.35
C LYS A 96 -1.51 5.17 13.35
N GLN A 97 -1.71 3.95 12.87
CA GLN A 97 -0.65 2.93 12.79
C GLN A 97 0.54 3.39 11.94
N ILE A 98 0.28 4.02 10.79
CA ILE A 98 1.33 4.57 9.93
C ILE A 98 2.17 5.60 10.68
N ILE A 99 1.53 6.55 11.39
CA ILE A 99 2.24 7.56 12.17
C ILE A 99 3.06 6.90 13.28
N GLU A 100 2.48 5.96 14.04
CA GLU A 100 3.17 5.26 15.11
C GLU A 100 4.40 4.50 14.59
N LEU A 101 4.31 3.82 13.44
CA LEU A 101 5.45 3.14 12.81
C LEU A 101 6.56 4.11 12.36
N MET A 102 6.19 5.33 11.98
CA MET A 102 7.14 6.37 11.59
C MET A 102 7.92 6.95 12.78
N VAL A 103 7.38 6.91 13.99
CA VAL A 103 8.00 7.53 15.18
C VAL A 103 8.53 6.52 16.20
N THR A 104 7.98 5.31 16.23
CA THR A 104 8.37 4.26 17.18
C THR A 104 9.83 3.86 16.99
N SER A 105 10.54 3.74 18.12
CA SER A 105 11.86 3.14 18.23
C SER A 105 11.77 1.91 19.13
N THR A 106 12.49 0.83 18.79
CA THR A 106 12.55 -0.38 19.62
C THR A 106 13.71 -0.26 20.61
N SER A 107 13.43 -0.45 21.90
CA SER A 107 14.47 -0.44 22.94
C SER A 107 15.41 -1.65 22.87
N GLY A 108 15.01 -2.70 22.15
CA GLY A 108 15.80 -3.89 21.88
C GLY A 108 15.14 -4.75 20.80
N PHE A 109 15.96 -5.39 19.96
CA PHE A 109 15.53 -6.38 18.99
C PHE A 109 16.40 -7.63 19.16
N HIS A 110 15.76 -8.75 19.49
CA HIS A 110 16.46 -9.99 19.80
C HIS A 110 15.92 -11.10 18.89
N VAL A 111 16.83 -11.91 18.33
CA VAL A 111 16.46 -13.16 17.68
C VAL A 111 16.03 -14.12 18.79
N LYS A 112 14.79 -14.62 18.68
CA LYS A 112 14.27 -15.64 19.60
C LYS A 112 14.96 -16.99 19.40
#